data_AF-A0A937JW28-F1
#
_entry.id   AF-A0A937JW28-F1
#
_cell.length_a   1.000
_cell.length_b   1.000
_cell.length_c   1.000
_cell.angle_alpha   90.00
_cell.angle_beta   90.00
_cell.angle_gamma   90.00
#
_symmetry.space_group_name_H-M   'P 1'
#
loop_
_entity.id
_entity.type
_entity.pdbx_description
1 polymer ?
#
loop_
_entity_poly.entity_id
_entity_poly.type
_entity_poly.pdbx_seq_one_letter_code
_entity_poly.pdbx_strand_id
1 'polypeptide(L)'
;MLEPFSVPLIDLRGKVRRIRGLPLADRRWFLSLRAEALALAADSDFRTLYDDSDSPFRAIVDECLLMNGISPSWVDAYMATRLLFGAGDEPAMLLVLNFPEEAESEDDDAAELPANIDPSAYGLAALWSHTTDLEQALRVAEQQPWNEIHALLKARNHQLKELESRTKGKKPMSAAERKKTEEKLNRMLESGSLQKLIYERHHNPSGDRPQYQEIPDDLL
;
A
#
# COMPACT_ATOMS: atom_id res chain seq x y z
N MET A 1 3.59 21.38 -3.84
CA MET A 1 3.32 19.94 -3.96
C MET A 1 2.60 19.51 -2.69
N LEU A 2 1.42 18.90 -2.80
CA LEU A 2 0.70 18.33 -1.66
C LEU A 2 1.43 17.05 -1.26
N GLU A 3 1.83 16.91 0.00
CA GLU A 3 2.38 15.66 0.51
C GLU A 3 1.25 14.63 0.58
N PRO A 4 1.26 13.58 -0.26
CA PRO A 4 0.09 12.73 -0.53
C PRO A 4 -0.36 11.88 0.67
N PHE A 5 0.44 11.84 1.74
CA PHE A 5 0.24 10.97 2.90
C PHE A 5 0.09 11.74 4.21
N SER A 6 -0.31 13.01 4.10
CA SER A 6 -0.55 13.89 5.23
C SER A 6 -1.99 14.40 5.28
N VAL A 7 -2.56 14.45 6.47
CA VAL A 7 -3.91 14.98 6.71
C VAL A 7 -3.79 16.43 7.20
N PRO A 8 -4.57 17.38 6.65
CA PRO A 8 -4.59 18.74 7.16
C PRO A 8 -5.28 18.80 8.54
N LEU A 9 -4.65 19.49 9.49
CA LEU A 9 -5.23 19.84 10.79
C LEU A 9 -5.25 21.35 10.92
N ILE A 10 -6.38 21.94 11.31
CA ILE A 10 -6.43 23.36 11.68
C ILE A 10 -6.19 23.45 13.18
N ASP A 11 -5.11 24.10 13.60
CA ASP A 11 -4.79 24.26 15.03
C ASP A 11 -5.71 25.28 15.72
N LEU A 12 -5.65 25.34 17.06
CA LEU A 12 -6.40 26.32 17.87
C LEU A 12 -6.14 27.79 17.49
N ARG A 13 -5.05 28.08 16.77
CA ARG A 13 -4.69 29.43 16.29
C ARG A 13 -5.14 29.66 14.84
N GLY A 14 -5.91 28.74 14.27
CA GLY A 14 -6.39 28.78 12.89
C GLY A 14 -5.34 28.47 11.84
N LYS A 15 -4.14 27.98 12.22
CA LYS A 15 -3.09 27.64 11.26
C LYS A 15 -3.28 26.22 10.75
N VAL A 16 -3.17 26.05 9.43
CA VAL A 16 -3.17 24.72 8.80
C VAL A 16 -1.82 24.04 9.05
N ARG A 17 -1.87 22.88 9.68
CA ARG A 17 -0.78 21.95 9.95
C ARG A 17 -0.94 20.70 9.10
N ARG A 18 0.14 19.95 8.91
CA ARG A 18 0.13 18.66 8.25
C ARG A 18 0.53 17.60 9.27
N ILE A 19 -0.34 16.62 9.46
CA ILE A 19 -0.09 15.46 10.30
C ILE A 19 0.28 14.30 9.39
N ARG A 20 1.28 13.52 9.78
CA ARG A 20 1.68 12.29 9.08
C ARG A 20 1.43 11.07 9.97
N GLY A 21 1.31 9.91 9.33
CA GLY A 21 1.24 8.65 10.05
C GLY A 21 2.56 8.30 10.72
N LEU A 22 2.49 7.35 11.65
CA LEU A 22 3.64 6.81 12.36
C LEU A 22 4.43 5.83 11.50
N PRO A 23 5.75 5.75 11.73
CA PRO A 23 6.54 4.61 11.29
C PRO A 23 6.01 3.29 11.85
N LEU A 24 6.34 2.18 11.21
CA LEU A 24 5.84 0.86 11.61
C LEU A 24 6.29 0.50 13.04
N ALA A 25 7.51 0.87 13.42
CA ALA A 25 8.09 0.59 14.74
C ALA A 25 7.29 1.22 15.89
N ASP A 26 6.72 2.40 15.67
CA ASP A 26 6.07 3.20 16.72
C ASP A 26 4.59 2.86 16.92
N ARG A 27 3.98 2.17 15.95
CA ARG A 27 2.54 1.85 15.96
C ARG A 27 2.11 1.05 17.18
N ARG A 28 2.91 0.07 17.59
CA ARG A 28 2.60 -0.76 18.76
C ARG A 28 2.59 0.08 20.05
N TRP A 29 3.58 0.95 20.21
CA TRP A 29 3.67 1.83 21.37
C TRP A 29 2.49 2.80 21.43
N PHE A 30 2.11 3.39 20.28
CA PHE A 30 0.93 4.24 20.17
C PHE A 30 -0.36 3.52 20.60
N LEU A 31 -0.57 2.26 20.18
CA LEU A 31 -1.75 1.49 20.61
C LEU A 31 -1.74 1.21 22.12
N SER A 32 -0.58 0.89 22.70
CA SER A 32 -0.43 0.67 24.13
C SER A 32 -0.79 1.91 24.94
N LEU A 33 -0.22 3.08 24.59
CA LEU A 33 -0.54 4.36 25.23
C LEU A 33 -2.03 4.71 25.10
N ARG A 34 -2.60 4.55 23.91
CA ARG A 34 -4.02 4.82 23.67
C ARG A 34 -4.93 3.91 24.52
N ALA A 35 -4.59 2.63 24.65
CA ALA A 35 -5.35 1.70 25.48
C ALA A 35 -5.27 2.06 26.97
N GLU A 36 -4.10 2.50 27.44
CA GLU A 36 -3.92 2.99 28.80
C GLU A 36 -4.72 4.27 29.06
N ALA A 37 -4.72 5.22 28.12
CA ALA A 37 -5.57 6.41 28.21
C ALA A 37 -7.06 6.05 28.29
N LEU A 38 -7.52 5.10 27.47
CA LEU A 38 -8.90 4.61 27.54
C LEU A 38 -9.23 3.99 28.90
N ALA A 39 -8.30 3.24 29.49
CA ALA A 39 -8.49 2.64 30.81
C ALA A 39 -8.60 3.71 31.91
N LEU A 40 -7.78 4.76 31.85
CA LEU A 40 -7.83 5.89 32.79
C LEU A 40 -9.10 6.74 32.64
N ALA A 41 -9.65 6.84 31.43
CA ALA A 41 -10.87 7.58 31.14
C ALA A 41 -12.17 6.77 31.35
N ALA A 42 -12.09 5.49 31.76
CA ALA A 42 -13.26 4.61 31.85
C ALA A 42 -14.36 5.15 32.78
N ASP A 43 -13.97 5.75 33.91
CA ASP A 43 -14.89 6.20 34.97
C ASP A 43 -14.90 7.73 35.12
N SER A 44 -14.35 8.48 34.17
CA SER A 44 -14.14 9.93 34.31
C SER A 44 -14.37 10.67 33.00
N ASP A 45 -14.83 11.91 33.11
CA ASP A 45 -15.02 12.77 31.94
C ASP A 45 -13.66 13.12 31.31
N PHE A 46 -13.54 12.85 30.01
CA PHE A 46 -12.31 13.08 29.23
C PHE A 46 -11.77 14.49 29.42
N ARG A 47 -12.64 15.49 29.30
CA ARG A 47 -12.25 16.89 29.35
C ARG A 47 -11.69 17.25 30.71
N THR A 48 -12.34 16.78 31.77
CA THR A 48 -11.86 16.97 33.15
C THR A 48 -10.46 16.40 33.34
N LEU A 49 -10.20 15.18 32.84
CA LEU A 49 -8.89 14.54 32.94
C LEU A 49 -7.82 15.22 32.06
N TYR A 50 -8.21 15.80 30.92
CA TYR A 50 -7.29 16.43 29.99
C TYR A 50 -6.94 17.87 30.37
N ASP A 51 -7.89 18.61 30.95
CA ASP A 51 -7.69 20.00 31.37
C ASP A 51 -6.81 20.09 32.64
N ASP A 52 -6.75 19.03 33.45
CA ASP A 52 -5.81 18.91 34.58
C ASP A 52 -4.37 18.68 34.07
N SER A 53 -3.49 19.64 34.33
CA SER A 53 -2.08 19.60 33.87
C SER A 53 -1.24 18.51 34.50
N ASP A 54 -1.59 18.07 35.71
CA ASP A 54 -0.81 17.08 36.46
C ASP A 54 -1.38 15.66 36.27
N SER A 55 -2.44 15.53 35.48
CA SER A 55 -3.12 14.28 35.20
C SER A 55 -2.23 13.33 34.37
N PRO A 56 -2.02 12.08 34.84
CA PRO A 56 -1.34 11.04 34.05
C PRO A 56 -2.02 10.79 32.70
N PHE A 57 -3.34 10.94 32.65
CA PHE A 57 -4.12 10.82 31.42
C PHE A 57 -3.68 11.85 30.38
N ARG A 58 -3.54 13.11 30.79
CA ARG A 58 -3.07 14.19 29.91
C ARG A 58 -1.68 13.89 29.37
N ALA A 59 -0.77 13.43 30.23
CA ALA A 59 0.60 13.08 29.81
C ALA A 59 0.61 12.00 28.72
N ILE A 60 -0.20 10.95 28.88
CA ILE A 60 -0.31 9.86 27.88
C ILE A 60 -0.93 10.36 26.57
N VAL A 61 -1.98 11.19 26.66
CA VAL A 61 -2.61 11.80 25.48
C VAL A 61 -1.62 12.69 24.73
N ASP A 62 -0.88 13.53 25.46
CA ASP A 62 0.12 14.44 24.88
C ASP A 62 1.26 13.65 24.22
N GLU A 63 1.71 12.53 24.81
CA GLU A 63 2.70 11.65 24.18
C GLU A 63 2.18 11.06 22.86
N CYS A 64 0.95 10.55 22.83
CA CYS A 64 0.33 10.06 21.59
C CYS A 64 0.27 11.14 20.49
N LEU A 65 -0.02 12.39 20.87
CA LEU A 65 -0.05 13.52 19.93
C LEU A 65 1.36 13.84 19.42
N LEU A 66 2.35 13.89 20.32
CA LEU A 66 3.74 14.18 19.98
C LEU A 66 4.34 13.14 19.04
N MET A 67 4.03 11.86 19.23
CA MET A 67 4.44 10.79 18.31
C MET A 67 3.98 11.06 16.86
N ASN A 68 2.80 11.67 16.68
CA ASN A 68 2.25 12.04 15.37
C ASN A 68 2.68 13.44 14.91
N GLY A 69 3.65 14.07 15.59
CA GLY A 69 4.15 15.41 15.28
C GLY A 69 3.16 16.54 15.62
N ILE A 70 2.18 16.28 16.50
CA ILE A 70 1.18 17.26 16.93
C ILE A 70 1.63 17.83 18.26
N SER A 71 1.88 19.15 18.31
CA SER A 71 2.13 19.79 19.60
C SER A 71 0.86 19.82 20.43
N PRO A 72 0.90 19.46 21.72
CA PRO A 72 -0.26 19.62 22.62
C PRO A 72 -0.81 21.04 22.66
N SER A 73 0.04 22.05 22.44
CA SER A 73 -0.38 23.46 22.37
C SER A 73 -1.26 23.82 21.16
N TRP A 74 -1.42 22.91 20.20
CA TRP A 74 -2.21 23.10 18.99
C TRP A 74 -3.64 22.59 19.11
N VAL A 75 -3.95 21.82 20.15
CA VAL A 75 -5.20 21.10 20.32
C VAL A 75 -5.83 21.42 21.67
N ASP A 76 -7.16 21.41 21.73
CA ASP A 76 -7.90 21.40 22.99
C ASP A 76 -8.39 19.97 23.29
N ALA A 77 -9.08 19.79 24.42
CA ALA A 77 -9.65 18.51 24.81
C ALA A 77 -10.54 17.90 23.70
N TYR A 78 -11.37 18.72 23.05
CA TYR A 78 -12.28 18.25 22.00
C TYR A 78 -11.52 17.74 20.77
N MET A 79 -10.52 18.48 20.32
CA MET A 79 -9.65 18.08 19.22
C MET A 79 -8.88 16.80 19.57
N ALA A 80 -8.32 16.71 20.79
CA ALA A 80 -7.64 15.51 21.26
C ALA A 80 -8.57 14.29 21.27
N THR A 81 -9.83 14.45 21.71
CA THR A 81 -10.84 13.39 21.65
C THR A 81 -11.05 12.90 20.22
N ARG A 82 -11.28 13.81 19.26
CA ARG A 82 -11.50 13.42 17.86
C ARG A 82 -10.27 12.78 17.21
N LEU A 83 -9.07 13.26 17.55
CA LEU A 83 -7.82 12.74 17.00
C LEU A 83 -7.54 11.31 17.48
N LEU A 84 -7.73 11.04 18.76
CA LEU A 84 -7.29 9.77 19.37
C LEU A 84 -8.42 8.78 19.63
N PHE A 85 -9.63 9.23 19.92
CA PHE A 85 -10.72 8.37 20.38
C PHE A 85 -11.92 8.34 19.43
N GLY A 86 -12.05 9.36 18.58
CA GLY A 86 -13.19 9.50 17.67
C GLY A 86 -14.33 10.28 18.30
N ALA A 87 -15.44 10.41 17.59
CA ALA A 87 -16.64 11.08 18.09
C ALA A 87 -17.91 10.44 17.52
N GLY A 88 -18.70 9.79 18.39
CA GLY A 88 -19.87 9.02 17.97
C GLY A 88 -19.47 7.88 17.04
N ASP A 89 -19.98 7.89 15.82
CA ASP A 89 -19.68 6.87 14.80
C ASP A 89 -18.41 7.18 13.99
N GLU A 90 -17.81 8.37 14.15
CA GLU A 90 -16.59 8.72 13.45
C GLU A 90 -15.36 8.07 14.11
N PRO A 91 -14.57 7.27 13.36
CA PRO A 91 -13.35 6.68 13.91
C PRO A 91 -12.32 7.76 14.23
N ALA A 92 -11.45 7.47 15.19
CA ALA A 92 -10.35 8.36 15.55
C ALA A 92 -9.44 8.64 14.35
N MET A 93 -9.18 9.92 14.06
CA MET A 93 -8.41 10.31 12.88
C MET A 93 -7.01 9.71 12.86
N LEU A 94 -6.33 9.68 14.01
CA LEU A 94 -4.98 9.10 14.11
C LEU A 94 -4.98 7.58 14.04
N LEU A 95 -6.08 6.91 14.40
CA LEU A 95 -6.19 5.47 14.15
C LEU A 95 -6.26 5.20 12.65
N VAL A 96 -7.15 5.89 11.92
CA VAL A 96 -7.29 5.71 10.47
C VAL A 96 -5.98 6.03 9.74
N LEU A 97 -5.28 7.09 10.17
CA LEU A 97 -4.01 7.48 9.57
C LEU A 97 -2.89 6.47 9.80
N ASN A 98 -2.80 5.91 11.01
CA ASN A 98 -1.72 4.98 11.40
C ASN A 98 -2.04 3.53 11.06
N PHE A 99 -3.31 3.19 10.91
CA PHE A 99 -3.83 1.85 10.66
C PHE A 99 -4.84 1.93 9.52
N PRO A 100 -4.40 2.29 8.30
CA PRO A 100 -5.31 2.30 7.16
C PRO A 100 -5.90 0.91 6.99
N GLU A 101 -7.22 0.83 6.86
CA GLU A 101 -7.91 -0.42 6.59
C GLU A 101 -7.28 -1.09 5.36
N GLU A 102 -7.03 -2.39 5.48
CA GLU A 102 -6.73 -3.20 4.31
C GLU A 102 -7.97 -3.11 3.43
N ALA A 103 -7.85 -2.44 2.28
CA ALA A 103 -8.95 -2.42 1.31
C ALA A 103 -9.36 -3.87 1.09
N GLU A 104 -10.64 -4.17 1.35
CA GLU A 104 -11.25 -5.47 1.11
C GLU A 104 -10.61 -6.04 -0.15
N SER A 105 -9.81 -7.08 0.01
CA SER A 105 -9.24 -7.74 -1.14
C SER A 105 -10.45 -8.23 -1.94
N GLU A 106 -10.61 -7.75 -3.17
CA GLU A 106 -11.60 -8.30 -4.12
C GLU A 106 -11.41 -9.82 -4.35
N ASP A 107 -10.33 -10.39 -3.81
CA ASP A 107 -10.15 -11.82 -3.59
C ASP A 107 -10.79 -12.22 -2.24
N ASP A 108 -12.00 -12.80 -2.28
CA ASP A 108 -12.71 -13.47 -1.16
C ASP A 108 -11.89 -14.58 -0.47
N ASP A 109 -10.73 -14.96 -1.04
CA ASP A 109 -9.85 -16.04 -0.57
C ASP A 109 -8.61 -15.54 0.22
N ALA A 110 -8.52 -14.24 0.54
CA ALA A 110 -7.43 -13.76 1.39
C ALA A 110 -7.60 -14.32 2.81
N ALA A 111 -6.82 -15.36 3.14
CA ALA A 111 -6.81 -15.94 4.48
C ALA A 111 -6.43 -14.87 5.50
N GLU A 112 -7.30 -14.67 6.50
CA GLU A 112 -7.00 -13.81 7.64
C GLU A 112 -5.64 -14.17 8.24
N LEU A 113 -4.88 -13.14 8.64
CA LEU A 113 -3.62 -13.37 9.33
C LEU A 113 -3.88 -14.19 10.61
N PRO A 114 -3.11 -15.27 10.84
CA PRO A 114 -3.20 -16.03 12.08
C PRO A 114 -3.11 -15.10 13.29
N ALA A 115 -4.04 -15.23 14.24
CA ALA A 115 -4.16 -14.34 15.40
C ALA A 115 -2.89 -14.25 16.29
N ASN A 116 -1.94 -15.15 16.12
CA ASN A 116 -0.66 -15.19 16.82
C ASN A 116 0.46 -14.39 16.14
N ILE A 117 0.22 -13.82 14.94
CA ILE A 117 1.20 -13.03 14.21
C ILE A 117 0.95 -11.55 14.50
N ASP A 118 1.99 -10.86 14.98
CA ASP A 118 1.96 -9.41 15.17
C ASP A 118 1.74 -8.73 13.80
N PRO A 119 0.71 -7.89 13.62
CA PRO A 119 0.46 -7.18 12.36
C PRO A 119 1.67 -6.36 11.88
N SER A 120 2.51 -5.88 12.79
CA SER A 120 3.76 -5.20 12.43
C SER A 120 4.79 -6.15 11.81
N ALA A 121 4.80 -7.42 12.23
CA ALA A 121 5.66 -8.45 11.64
C ALA A 121 5.27 -8.77 10.20
N TYR A 122 3.97 -8.71 9.85
CA TYR A 122 3.53 -8.85 8.47
C TYR A 122 4.06 -7.71 7.59
N GLY A 123 3.96 -6.47 8.07
CA GLY A 123 4.49 -5.31 7.36
C GLY A 123 6.00 -5.37 7.14
N LEU A 124 6.74 -5.82 8.16
CA LEU A 124 8.18 -6.02 8.06
C LEU A 124 8.54 -7.18 7.12
N ALA A 125 7.79 -8.28 7.14
CA ALA A 125 7.99 -9.41 6.23
C ALA A 125 7.75 -8.99 4.77
N ALA A 126 6.72 -8.16 4.52
CA ALA A 126 6.47 -7.59 3.20
C ALA A 126 7.64 -6.70 2.74
N LEU A 127 8.14 -5.83 3.61
CA LEU A 127 9.34 -5.01 3.34
C LEU A 127 10.58 -5.87 3.05
N TRP A 128 10.81 -6.91 3.85
CA TRP A 128 11.96 -7.80 3.70
C TRP A 128 11.92 -8.58 2.37
N SER A 129 10.73 -9.06 1.98
CA SER A 129 10.53 -9.69 0.67
C SER A 129 10.89 -8.77 -0.50
N HIS A 130 10.79 -7.44 -0.28
CA HIS A 130 11.12 -6.43 -1.27
C HIS A 130 12.61 -6.09 -1.29
N THR A 131 13.20 -5.76 -0.15
CA THR A 131 14.59 -5.26 -0.10
C THR A 131 15.59 -6.38 -0.31
N THR A 132 15.21 -7.65 -0.10
CA THR A 132 16.10 -8.82 -0.02
C THR A 132 17.17 -8.72 1.08
N ASP A 133 17.08 -7.68 1.91
CA ASP A 133 17.96 -7.36 3.02
C ASP A 133 17.10 -6.93 4.22
N LEU A 134 17.16 -7.71 5.29
CA LEU A 134 16.39 -7.47 6.51
C LEU A 134 16.82 -6.16 7.19
N GLU A 135 18.11 -5.81 7.15
CA GLU A 135 18.61 -4.60 7.77
C GLU A 135 18.03 -3.36 7.06
N GLN A 136 18.00 -3.38 5.73
CA GLN A 136 17.37 -2.33 4.96
C GLN A 136 15.85 -2.25 5.21
N ALA A 137 15.17 -3.39 5.32
CA ALA A 137 13.73 -3.43 5.63
C ALA A 137 13.42 -2.81 7.01
N LEU A 138 14.24 -3.11 8.01
CA LEU A 138 14.14 -2.53 9.36
C LEU A 138 14.34 -1.01 9.32
N ARG A 139 15.40 -0.53 8.65
CA ARG A 139 15.65 0.93 8.52
C ARG A 139 14.47 1.65 7.86
N VAL A 140 13.86 1.05 6.83
CA VAL A 140 12.68 1.64 6.17
C VAL A 140 11.48 1.66 7.10
N ALA A 141 11.22 0.56 7.82
CA ALA A 141 10.13 0.44 8.78
C ALA A 141 10.22 1.45 9.94
N GLU A 142 11.44 1.81 10.35
CA GLU A 142 11.71 2.78 11.41
C GLU A 142 11.59 4.24 10.96
N GLN A 143 11.87 4.52 9.69
CA GLN A 143 12.02 5.91 9.21
C GLN A 143 10.81 6.43 8.43
N GLN A 144 10.06 5.55 7.78
CA GLN A 144 9.02 5.96 6.83
C GLN A 144 7.62 5.71 7.42
N PRO A 145 6.67 6.65 7.26
CA PRO A 145 5.30 6.43 7.71
C PRO A 145 4.67 5.20 7.04
N TRP A 146 3.97 4.39 7.83
CA TRP A 146 3.44 3.11 7.35
C TRP A 146 2.46 3.26 6.19
N ASN A 147 1.66 4.32 6.16
CA ASN A 147 0.71 4.57 5.08
C ASN A 147 1.40 4.76 3.72
N GLU A 148 2.58 5.37 3.68
CA GLU A 148 3.36 5.51 2.44
C GLU A 148 3.90 4.15 1.98
N ILE A 149 4.53 3.43 2.91
CA ILE A 149 5.05 2.08 2.66
C ILE A 149 3.94 1.16 2.15
N HIS A 150 2.79 1.18 2.83
CA HIS A 150 1.65 0.34 2.52
C HIS A 150 1.11 0.62 1.11
N ALA A 151 0.99 1.89 0.72
CA ALA A 151 0.56 2.26 -0.64
C ALA A 151 1.52 1.75 -1.73
N LEU A 152 2.84 1.83 -1.48
CA LEU A 152 3.87 1.32 -2.39
C LEU A 152 3.80 -0.21 -2.52
N LEU A 153 3.68 -0.91 -1.39
CA LEU A 153 3.53 -2.37 -1.37
C LEU A 153 2.27 -2.81 -2.14
N LYS A 154 1.14 -2.12 -1.94
CA LYS A 154 -0.12 -2.39 -2.65
C LYS A 154 0.02 -2.20 -4.16
N ALA A 155 0.59 -1.08 -4.61
CA ALA A 155 0.78 -0.80 -6.04
C ALA A 155 1.66 -1.86 -6.72
N ARG A 156 2.71 -2.34 -6.03
CA ARG A 156 3.56 -3.42 -6.54
C ARG A 156 2.83 -4.76 -6.58
N ASN A 157 2.12 -5.13 -5.52
CA ASN A 157 1.37 -6.39 -5.49
C ASN A 157 0.35 -6.45 -6.63
N HIS A 158 -0.29 -5.33 -6.95
CA HIS A 158 -1.15 -5.20 -8.12
C HIS A 158 -0.38 -5.48 -9.44
N GLN A 159 0.79 -4.86 -9.63
CA GLN A 159 1.63 -5.12 -10.82
C GLN A 159 2.05 -6.58 -10.94
N LEU A 160 2.39 -7.24 -9.82
CA LEU A 160 2.75 -8.66 -9.81
C LEU A 160 1.54 -9.54 -10.21
N LYS A 161 0.34 -9.28 -9.66
CA LYS A 161 -0.89 -9.97 -10.05
C LYS A 161 -1.22 -9.76 -11.55
N GLU A 162 -1.02 -8.56 -12.08
CA GLU A 162 -1.17 -8.29 -13.52
C GLU A 162 -0.17 -9.07 -14.38
N LEU A 163 1.08 -9.20 -13.94
CA LEU A 163 2.09 -10.01 -14.64
C LEU A 163 1.77 -11.51 -14.56
N GLU A 164 1.31 -12.00 -13.41
CA GLU A 164 0.89 -13.39 -13.23
C GLU A 164 -0.34 -13.74 -14.06
N SER A 165 -1.36 -12.88 -14.12
CA SER A 165 -2.54 -13.11 -14.97
C SER A 165 -2.18 -13.12 -16.46
N ARG A 166 -1.26 -12.24 -16.89
CA ARG A 166 -0.72 -12.24 -18.27
C ARG A 166 0.08 -13.49 -18.62
N THR A 167 0.71 -14.14 -17.64
CA THR A 167 1.51 -15.36 -17.85
C THR A 167 0.68 -16.63 -17.70
N LYS A 168 -0.25 -16.70 -16.74
CA LYS A 168 -1.21 -17.81 -16.55
C LYS A 168 -2.22 -17.93 -17.71
N GLY A 169 -2.53 -16.83 -18.41
CA GLY A 169 -3.38 -16.85 -19.61
C GLY A 169 -2.74 -17.45 -20.86
N LYS A 170 -1.41 -17.69 -20.87
CA LYS A 170 -0.74 -18.40 -21.96
C LYS A 170 -0.67 -19.88 -21.62
N LYS A 171 -1.62 -20.68 -22.16
CA LYS A 171 -1.47 -22.13 -22.17
C LYS A 171 -0.07 -22.47 -22.70
N PRO A 172 0.71 -23.31 -22.01
CA PRO A 172 1.98 -23.76 -22.57
C PRO A 172 1.68 -24.41 -23.92
N MET A 173 2.23 -23.81 -24.98
CA MET A 173 2.05 -24.27 -26.35
C MET A 173 2.35 -25.77 -26.39
N SER A 174 1.37 -26.58 -26.82
CA SER A 174 1.49 -28.04 -26.80
C SER A 174 2.68 -28.48 -27.67
N ALA A 175 3.23 -29.67 -27.42
CA ALA A 175 4.35 -30.17 -28.22
C ALA A 175 4.05 -30.20 -29.73
N ALA A 176 2.80 -30.47 -30.11
CA ALA A 176 2.34 -30.43 -31.49
C ALA A 176 2.30 -29.00 -32.07
N GLU A 177 1.85 -28.02 -31.28
CA GLU A 177 1.84 -26.61 -31.68
C GLU A 177 3.28 -26.05 -31.77
N ARG A 178 4.18 -26.45 -30.87
CA ARG A 178 5.62 -26.12 -30.95
C ARG A 178 6.23 -26.60 -32.26
N LYS A 179 6.02 -27.89 -32.59
CA LYS A 179 6.52 -28.47 -33.83
C LYS A 179 5.96 -27.78 -35.07
N LYS A 180 4.65 -27.49 -35.09
CA LYS A 180 4.01 -26.77 -36.20
C LYS A 180 4.53 -25.34 -36.34
N THR A 181 4.85 -24.68 -35.23
CA THR A 181 5.41 -23.32 -35.23
C THR A 181 6.86 -23.31 -35.71
N GLU A 182 7.67 -24.30 -35.31
CA GLU A 182 9.06 -24.48 -35.79
C GLU A 182 9.11 -24.82 -37.28
N GLU A 183 8.26 -25.73 -37.75
CA GLU A 183 8.16 -26.07 -39.18
C GLU A 183 7.73 -24.85 -40.00
N LYS A 184 6.79 -24.04 -39.50
CA LYS A 184 6.39 -22.79 -40.14
C LYS A 184 7.52 -21.77 -40.18
N LEU A 185 8.28 -21.64 -39.09
CA LEU A 185 9.43 -20.73 -39.00
C LEU A 185 10.53 -21.13 -40.00
N ASN A 186 10.82 -22.43 -40.10
CA ASN A 186 11.80 -22.96 -41.05
C ASN A 186 11.37 -22.73 -42.51
N ARG A 187 10.10 -22.96 -42.85
CA ARG A 187 9.57 -22.60 -44.19
C ARG A 187 9.68 -21.11 -44.49
N MET A 188 9.46 -20.24 -43.48
CA MET A 188 9.59 -18.79 -43.66
C MET A 188 11.04 -18.33 -43.82
N LEU A 189 11.98 -19.02 -43.18
CA LEU A 189 13.42 -18.81 -43.35
C LEU A 189 13.88 -19.26 -44.74
N GLU A 190 13.43 -20.43 -45.20
CA GLU A 190 13.77 -20.98 -46.52
C GLU A 190 13.18 -20.17 -47.68
N SER A 191 11.96 -19.63 -47.51
CA SER A 191 11.29 -18.80 -48.53
C SER A 191 11.75 -17.34 -48.55
N GLY A 192 12.60 -16.93 -47.61
CA GLY A 192 13.02 -15.52 -47.44
C GLY A 192 11.91 -14.57 -46.93
N SER A 193 10.71 -15.10 -46.68
CA SER A 193 9.55 -14.34 -46.19
C SER A 193 9.80 -13.72 -44.82
N LEU A 194 10.66 -14.35 -44.00
CA LEU A 194 10.99 -13.85 -42.67
C LEU A 194 11.85 -12.56 -42.71
N GLN A 195 12.77 -12.46 -43.68
CA GLN A 195 13.55 -11.23 -43.89
C GLN A 195 12.66 -10.08 -44.38
N LYS A 196 11.66 -10.38 -45.22
CA LYS A 196 10.68 -9.40 -45.71
C LYS A 196 9.82 -8.84 -44.57
N LEU A 197 9.32 -9.71 -43.68
CA LEU A 197 8.56 -9.32 -42.49
C LEU A 197 9.36 -8.47 -41.50
N ILE A 198 10.63 -8.82 -41.27
CA ILE A 198 11.54 -8.04 -40.40
C ILE A 198 11.80 -6.67 -41.04
N TYR A 199 12.07 -6.62 -42.34
CA TYR A 199 12.30 -5.38 -43.07
C TYR A 199 11.10 -4.44 -43.01
N GLU A 200 9.89 -4.94 -43.28
CA GLU A 200 8.63 -4.17 -43.24
C GLU A 200 8.33 -3.63 -41.83
N ARG A 201 8.57 -4.42 -40.79
CA ARG A 201 8.36 -3.99 -39.39
C ARG A 201 9.30 -2.87 -38.96
N HIS A 202 10.55 -2.90 -39.41
CA HIS A 202 11.53 -1.87 -39.07
C HIS A 202 11.37 -0.58 -39.88
N HIS A 203 10.76 -0.64 -41.06
CA HIS A 203 10.65 0.50 -41.97
C HIS A 203 9.23 1.09 -42.06
N ASN A 204 8.24 0.55 -41.35
CA ASN A 204 6.91 1.13 -41.26
C ASN A 204 6.28 1.02 -39.85
N PRO A 205 6.80 1.77 -38.85
CA PRO A 205 6.36 1.65 -37.45
C PRO A 205 4.99 2.28 -37.15
N SER A 206 4.35 2.94 -38.13
CA SER A 206 3.14 3.75 -37.93
C SER A 206 1.96 3.41 -38.85
N GLY A 207 1.99 2.29 -39.58
CA GLY A 207 0.86 1.87 -40.44
C GLY A 207 -0.06 0.88 -39.73
N ASP A 208 -1.38 1.09 -39.85
CA ASP A 208 -2.45 0.22 -39.36
C ASP A 208 -2.11 -1.28 -39.45
N ARG A 209 -2.52 -2.03 -38.41
CA ARG A 209 -2.38 -3.49 -38.35
C ARG A 209 -2.70 -4.08 -39.72
N PRO A 210 -1.79 -4.85 -40.35
CA PRO A 210 -2.08 -5.46 -41.63
C PRO A 210 -3.33 -6.33 -41.43
N GLN A 211 -4.40 -6.01 -42.16
CA GLN A 211 -5.52 -6.92 -42.31
C GLN A 211 -4.90 -8.22 -42.81
N TYR A 212 -5.06 -9.29 -42.04
CA TYR A 212 -4.66 -10.62 -42.45
C TYR A 212 -5.39 -10.92 -43.76
N GLN A 213 -4.70 -10.76 -44.88
CA GLN A 213 -5.15 -11.39 -46.11
C GLN A 213 -4.97 -12.88 -45.89
N GLU A 214 -6.08 -13.60 -45.93
CA GLU A 214 -6.10 -15.06 -45.91
C GLU A 214 -5.13 -15.58 -46.96
N ILE A 215 -4.25 -16.48 -46.54
CA ILE A 215 -3.27 -17.11 -47.42
C ILE A 215 -4.06 -18.06 -48.34
N PRO A 216 -3.85 -18.03 -49.66
CA PRO A 216 -4.55 -18.91 -50.60
C PRO A 216 -4.38 -20.38 -50.21
N ASP A 217 -5.47 -21.16 -50.28
CA ASP A 217 -5.56 -22.57 -49.87
C ASP A 217 -4.56 -23.48 -50.61
N ASP A 218 -4.01 -23.01 -51.74
CA ASP A 218 -3.02 -23.67 -52.56
C ASP A 218 -1.60 -23.74 -51.93
N LEU A 219 -1.43 -23.23 -50.70
CA LEU A 219 -0.22 -23.37 -49.88
C LEU A 219 -0.41 -24.15 -48.56
N LEU A 220 -1.56 -24.82 -48.36
CA LEU A 220 -1.79 -25.77 -47.25
C LEU A 220 -1.45 -27.21 -47.65
#